data_AF-A0A9D5LEE7-F1
#
_entry.id   AF-A0A9D5LEE7-F1
#
_cell.length_a   1.000
_cell.length_b   1.000
_cell.length_c   1.000
_cell.angle_alpha   90.00
_cell.angle_beta   90.00
_cell.angle_gamma   90.00
#
_symmetry.space_group_name_H-M   'P 1'
#
loop_
_entity.id
_entity.type
_entity.pdbx_description
1 polymer ?
#
loop_
_entity_poly.entity_id
_entity_poly.type
_entity_poly.pdbx_seq_one_letter_code
_entity_poly.pdbx_strand_id
1 'polypeptide(L)'
;METDSRCGFRDPDFSDDRQILIEQALHFNNELWEQLVTPIKQKLDGIAQIEVEPDLVSISLPDIKDFGIYFELFSFDGDDYNDEFDTDDLDGMLSEEAIDFLSDYEELPLFDYVTVCASRGVNSTVWVIEDDNFSDLLNAIAEGLQKTPEVYKTAIEEASIELQKKADEQRTIQERINIRKEAEARDLAELEDMVKPKLIEFEWHRPFRVSMNFGYYVLSLKLPVDVECRYESPNKADIISRVG
;
A
#
# COMPACT_ATOMS: atom_id res chain seq x y z
N MET A 1 -10.90 22.66 -71.20
CA MET A 1 -10.62 21.27 -71.60
C MET A 1 -10.02 20.63 -70.37
N GLU A 2 -10.76 19.68 -69.83
CA GLU A 2 -10.69 19.19 -68.45
C GLU A 2 -9.30 18.65 -68.07
N THR A 3 -8.88 19.00 -66.86
CA THR A 3 -7.82 18.32 -66.12
C THR A 3 -8.37 16.98 -65.65
N ASP A 4 -7.81 15.91 -66.18
CA ASP A 4 -8.05 14.55 -65.73
C ASP A 4 -7.40 14.39 -64.34
N SER A 5 -8.15 14.74 -63.30
CA SER A 5 -7.78 14.62 -61.89
C SER A 5 -8.36 13.32 -61.32
N ARG A 6 -7.86 12.17 -61.77
CA ARG A 6 -8.14 10.87 -61.14
C ARG A 6 -6.97 10.50 -60.24
N CYS A 7 -7.28 10.03 -59.03
CA CYS A 7 -6.33 9.53 -58.05
C CYS A 7 -5.69 8.24 -58.57
N GLY A 8 -4.58 8.36 -59.30
CA GLY A 8 -3.80 7.22 -59.75
C GLY A 8 -2.70 6.90 -58.75
N PHE A 9 -2.95 6.00 -57.80
CA PHE A 9 -1.90 5.43 -56.96
C PHE A 9 -1.01 4.49 -57.79
N ARG A 10 0.08 5.03 -58.33
CA ARG A 10 1.21 4.25 -58.85
C ARG A 10 2.33 4.26 -57.82
N ASP A 11 2.51 3.12 -57.16
CA ASP A 11 3.66 2.82 -56.30
C ASP A 11 4.83 2.28 -57.16
N PRO A 12 6.09 2.74 -56.96
CA PRO A 12 7.00 2.14 -55.98
C PRO A 12 7.95 3.20 -55.36
N ASP A 13 7.57 3.82 -54.24
CA ASP A 13 8.50 4.54 -53.32
C ASP A 13 7.84 4.73 -51.92
N PHE A 14 7.02 3.77 -51.50
CA PHE A 14 6.23 3.72 -50.26
C PHE A 14 7.03 3.60 -48.94
N SER A 15 8.21 4.23 -48.82
CA SER A 15 8.96 4.25 -47.55
C SER A 15 9.00 5.59 -46.83
N ASP A 16 8.86 6.73 -47.52
CA ASP A 16 8.99 8.05 -46.86
C ASP A 16 7.64 8.61 -46.36
N ASP A 17 6.56 8.47 -47.11
CA ASP A 17 5.27 9.06 -46.71
C ASP A 17 4.59 8.30 -45.55
N ARG A 18 4.74 6.97 -45.50
CA ARG A 18 4.27 6.14 -44.36
C ARG A 18 5.04 6.46 -43.09
N GLN A 19 6.34 6.71 -43.18
CA GLN A 19 7.16 7.02 -42.02
C GLN A 19 6.87 8.42 -41.47
N ILE A 20 6.56 9.38 -42.35
CA ILE A 20 6.06 10.71 -41.95
C ILE A 20 4.66 10.62 -41.34
N LEU A 21 3.77 9.78 -41.86
CA LEU A 21 2.45 9.51 -41.27
C LEU A 21 2.56 8.81 -39.90
N ILE A 22 3.47 7.86 -39.72
CA ILE A 22 3.73 7.17 -38.44
C ILE A 22 4.41 8.11 -37.42
N GLU A 23 5.33 8.98 -37.85
CA GLU A 23 5.95 10.00 -36.99
C GLU A 23 4.97 11.13 -36.61
N GLN A 24 3.98 11.43 -37.46
CA GLN A 24 2.86 12.32 -37.14
C GLN A 24 1.75 11.64 -36.33
N ALA A 25 1.62 10.31 -36.41
CA ALA A 25 0.67 9.51 -35.63
C ALA A 25 1.10 9.35 -34.16
N LEU A 26 2.37 9.60 -33.84
CA LEU A 26 2.88 9.71 -32.45
C LEU A 26 2.45 11.01 -31.74
N HIS A 27 1.54 11.79 -32.31
CA HIS A 27 1.07 13.03 -31.70
C HIS A 27 0.01 12.75 -30.65
N PHE A 28 0.46 12.67 -29.41
CA PHE A 28 -0.29 13.08 -28.23
C PHE A 28 -0.97 14.43 -28.55
N ASN A 29 -2.23 14.38 -29.01
CA ASN A 29 -2.95 15.58 -29.40
C ASN A 29 -3.39 16.28 -28.13
N ASN A 30 -2.85 17.48 -27.88
CA ASN A 30 -3.26 18.33 -26.75
C ASN A 30 -4.78 18.53 -26.70
N GLU A 31 -5.48 18.52 -27.85
CA GLU A 31 -6.93 18.63 -27.91
C GLU A 31 -7.64 17.39 -27.35
N LEU A 32 -7.13 16.17 -27.61
CA LEU A 32 -7.66 14.92 -27.03
C LEU A 32 -7.37 14.86 -25.53
N TRP A 33 -6.16 15.29 -25.12
CA TRP A 33 -5.80 15.38 -23.71
C TRP A 33 -6.70 16.35 -22.94
N GLU A 34 -6.97 17.53 -23.51
CA GLU A 34 -7.90 18.50 -22.91
C GLU A 34 -9.33 17.96 -22.83
N GLN A 35 -9.79 17.22 -23.83
CA GLN A 35 -11.11 16.58 -23.83
C GLN A 35 -11.24 15.49 -22.75
N LEU A 36 -10.15 14.81 -22.39
CA LEU A 36 -10.12 13.85 -21.27
C LEU A 36 -10.00 14.52 -19.89
N VAL A 37 -9.16 15.54 -19.78
CA VAL A 37 -8.89 16.25 -18.53
C VAL A 37 -10.10 17.08 -18.08
N THR A 38 -10.85 17.64 -19.02
CA THR A 38 -12.00 18.51 -18.74
C THR A 38 -13.09 17.83 -17.89
N PRO A 39 -13.63 16.65 -18.24
CA PRO A 39 -14.64 15.98 -17.43
C PRO A 39 -14.09 15.57 -16.06
N ILE A 40 -12.82 15.16 -15.96
CA ILE A 40 -12.18 14.85 -14.66
C ILE A 40 -12.19 16.10 -13.77
N LYS A 41 -11.70 17.23 -14.29
CA LYS A 41 -11.69 18.52 -13.58
C LYS A 41 -13.09 18.91 -13.15
N GLN A 42 -14.06 18.91 -14.06
CA GLN A 42 -15.43 19.33 -13.76
C GLN A 42 -16.09 18.45 -12.71
N LYS A 43 -15.87 17.13 -12.76
CA LYS A 43 -16.53 16.19 -11.85
C LYS A 43 -15.92 16.20 -10.45
N LEU A 44 -14.61 16.37 -10.37
CA LEU A 44 -13.86 16.26 -9.12
C LEU A 44 -13.53 17.62 -8.50
N ASP A 45 -13.86 18.72 -9.17
CA ASP A 45 -13.73 20.07 -8.63
C ASP A 45 -14.45 20.20 -7.28
N GLY A 46 -13.77 20.82 -6.32
CA GLY A 46 -14.24 20.94 -4.94
C GLY A 46 -14.26 19.65 -4.11
N ILE A 47 -14.02 18.47 -4.69
CA ILE A 47 -13.90 17.18 -3.97
C ILE A 47 -12.43 16.87 -3.68
N ALA A 48 -11.56 17.06 -4.67
CA ALA A 48 -10.15 16.70 -4.61
C ALA A 48 -9.27 17.79 -5.23
N GLN A 49 -7.97 17.77 -4.89
CA GLN A 49 -6.96 18.58 -5.58
C GLN A 49 -6.51 17.82 -6.83
N ILE A 50 -6.50 18.53 -7.97
CA ILE A 50 -6.19 17.96 -9.27
C ILE A 50 -4.97 18.70 -9.82
N GLU A 51 -3.90 17.95 -10.08
CA GLU A 51 -2.70 18.44 -10.75
C GLU A 51 -2.63 17.75 -12.12
N VAL A 52 -2.38 18.54 -13.17
CA VAL A 52 -2.31 18.03 -14.55
C VAL A 52 -0.93 18.32 -15.09
N GLU A 53 -0.27 17.24 -15.49
CA GLU A 53 1.00 17.24 -16.21
C GLU A 53 0.75 16.71 -17.63
N PRO A 54 1.71 16.83 -18.55
CA PRO A 54 1.63 16.10 -19.81
C PRO A 54 1.46 14.61 -19.51
N ASP A 55 0.39 14.02 -20.04
CA ASP A 55 0.09 12.58 -20.03
C ASP A 55 -0.30 11.99 -18.66
N LEU A 56 -0.40 12.84 -17.64
CA LEU A 56 -0.70 12.45 -16.26
C LEU A 56 -1.69 13.41 -15.58
N VAL A 57 -2.77 12.87 -15.02
CA VAL A 57 -3.64 13.59 -14.07
C VAL A 57 -3.49 13.00 -12.68
N SER A 58 -2.99 13.80 -11.74
CA SER A 58 -2.84 13.45 -10.34
C SER A 58 -3.99 14.01 -9.52
N ILE A 59 -4.60 13.18 -8.68
CA ILE A 59 -5.71 13.55 -7.81
C ILE A 59 -5.35 13.19 -6.38
N SER A 60 -5.39 14.17 -5.50
CA SER A 60 -5.10 14.02 -4.08
C SER A 60 -6.23 14.59 -3.21
N LEU A 61 -6.34 14.11 -1.97
CA LEU A 61 -7.28 14.65 -0.99
C LEU A 61 -6.54 15.55 0.00
N PRO A 62 -6.95 16.82 0.18
CA PRO A 62 -6.20 17.80 0.99
C PRO A 62 -5.89 17.35 2.41
N ASP A 63 -6.81 16.60 3.03
CA ASP A 63 -6.77 16.23 4.44
C ASP A 63 -6.26 14.80 4.69
N ILE A 64 -5.87 14.07 3.64
CA ILE A 64 -5.43 12.67 3.74
C ILE A 64 -4.02 12.56 3.16
N LYS A 65 -3.03 12.49 4.06
CA LYS A 65 -1.64 12.23 3.68
C LYS A 65 -1.51 10.84 3.06
N ASP A 66 -0.64 10.72 2.06
CA ASP A 66 -0.25 9.47 1.39
C ASP A 66 -1.37 8.79 0.56
N PHE A 67 -2.42 9.53 0.20
CA PHE A 67 -3.47 9.10 -0.74
C PHE A 67 -3.33 9.84 -2.07
N GLY A 68 -3.28 9.09 -3.17
CA GLY A 68 -3.23 9.65 -4.52
C GLY A 68 -3.83 8.71 -5.56
N ILE A 69 -4.73 9.22 -6.39
CA ILE A 69 -5.19 8.56 -7.62
C ILE A 69 -4.49 9.25 -8.78
N TYR A 70 -3.93 8.47 -9.70
CA TYR A 70 -3.26 8.94 -10.89
C TYR A 70 -3.96 8.34 -12.11
N PHE A 71 -4.25 9.16 -13.09
CA PHE A 71 -4.69 8.73 -14.41
C PHE A 71 -3.50 8.88 -15.34
N GLU A 72 -3.03 7.77 -15.89
CA GLU A 72 -1.99 7.75 -16.91
C GLU A 72 -2.66 7.33 -18.22
N LEU A 73 -2.61 8.21 -19.20
CA LEU A 73 -3.13 7.87 -20.52
C LEU A 73 -2.04 7.22 -21.34
N PHE A 74 -2.24 5.95 -21.68
CA PHE A 74 -1.52 5.30 -22.75
C PHE A 74 -2.49 5.18 -23.92
N SER A 75 -2.42 6.07 -24.90
CA SER A 75 -2.90 5.76 -26.24
C SER A 75 -1.69 5.65 -27.15
N PHE A 76 -1.53 4.51 -27.81
CA PHE A 76 -1.38 4.37 -29.27
C PHE A 76 -0.95 2.93 -29.63
N ASP A 77 -1.85 2.15 -30.23
CA ASP A 77 -1.50 1.19 -31.29
C ASP A 77 -2.36 1.59 -32.49
N GLY A 78 -1.90 2.61 -33.24
CA GLY A 78 -2.59 3.06 -34.46
C GLY A 78 -2.44 2.11 -35.65
N ASP A 79 -2.06 0.85 -35.41
CA ASP A 79 -1.91 -0.16 -36.45
C ASP A 79 -3.27 -0.78 -36.83
N ASP A 80 -4.25 -0.89 -35.92
CA ASP A 80 -5.51 -1.60 -36.20
C ASP A 80 -6.56 -0.76 -36.97
N TYR A 81 -6.44 0.57 -37.00
CA TYR A 81 -7.40 1.41 -37.76
C TYR A 81 -7.16 1.37 -39.28
N ASN A 82 -5.97 1.00 -39.73
CA ASN A 82 -5.70 0.76 -41.15
C ASN A 82 -6.23 -0.60 -41.63
N ASP A 83 -6.67 -1.48 -40.73
CA ASP A 83 -7.14 -2.81 -41.08
C ASP A 83 -8.67 -2.86 -41.36
N GLU A 84 -9.43 -1.87 -40.90
CA GLU A 84 -10.87 -1.73 -41.20
C GLU A 84 -11.19 -0.74 -42.34
N PHE A 85 -10.22 0.05 -42.78
CA PHE A 85 -10.38 1.00 -43.89
C PHE A 85 -9.84 0.40 -45.19
N ASP A 86 -10.73 -0.15 -46.01
CA ASP A 86 -10.35 -0.59 -47.36
C ASP A 86 -10.22 0.64 -48.28
N THR A 87 -8.98 0.95 -48.66
CA THR A 87 -8.70 2.05 -49.60
C THR A 87 -9.35 1.84 -50.97
N ASP A 88 -9.78 0.62 -51.29
CA ASP A 88 -10.54 0.31 -52.52
C ASP A 88 -11.92 0.98 -52.52
N ASP A 89 -12.48 1.32 -51.35
CA ASP A 89 -13.77 2.02 -51.24
C ASP A 89 -13.70 3.48 -51.72
N LEU A 90 -12.49 4.07 -51.80
CA LEU A 90 -12.29 5.43 -52.32
C LEU A 90 -12.06 5.48 -53.84
N ASP A 91 -11.87 4.34 -54.51
CA ASP A 91 -11.51 4.32 -55.93
C ASP A 91 -12.67 4.83 -56.81
N GLY A 92 -12.41 5.89 -57.57
CA GLY A 92 -13.41 6.53 -58.43
C GLY A 92 -14.27 7.61 -57.77
N MET A 93 -14.10 7.90 -56.48
CA MET A 93 -14.75 9.05 -55.82
C MET A 93 -14.12 10.38 -56.28
N LEU A 94 -14.94 11.43 -56.37
CA LEU A 94 -14.43 12.80 -56.49
C LEU A 94 -13.83 13.25 -55.16
N SER A 95 -12.86 14.17 -55.18
CA SER A 95 -12.18 14.61 -53.95
C SER A 95 -13.12 15.15 -52.88
N GLU A 96 -14.19 15.82 -53.28
CA GLU A 96 -15.21 16.35 -52.36
C GLU A 96 -16.06 15.21 -51.75
N GLU A 97 -16.39 14.19 -52.53
CA GLU A 97 -17.14 13.00 -52.07
C GLU A 97 -16.28 12.13 -51.15
N ALA A 98 -14.98 12.01 -51.42
CA ALA A 98 -14.06 11.30 -50.54
C ALA A 98 -13.88 12.02 -49.19
N ILE A 99 -13.88 13.36 -49.18
CA ILE A 99 -13.82 14.15 -47.95
C ILE A 99 -15.11 13.98 -47.13
N ASP A 100 -16.28 14.06 -47.78
CA ASP A 100 -17.56 13.83 -47.10
C ASP A 100 -17.67 12.38 -46.58
N PHE A 101 -17.25 11.40 -47.38
CA PHE A 101 -17.22 9.97 -46.99
C PHE A 101 -16.31 9.70 -45.79
N LEU A 102 -15.11 10.28 -45.78
CA LEU A 102 -14.19 10.18 -44.63
C LEU A 102 -14.70 10.95 -43.40
N SER A 103 -15.53 11.97 -43.60
CA SER A 103 -16.15 12.73 -42.51
C SER A 103 -17.38 12.00 -41.93
N ASP A 104 -18.01 11.12 -42.71
CA ASP A 104 -19.15 10.28 -42.32
C ASP A 104 -18.73 8.93 -41.70
N TYR A 105 -17.45 8.54 -41.81
CA TYR A 105 -16.88 7.30 -41.26
C TYR A 105 -16.67 7.42 -39.72
N GLU A 106 -17.80 7.48 -39.01
CA GLU A 106 -18.03 7.46 -37.56
C GLU A 106 -17.23 8.45 -36.67
N GLU A 107 -17.95 9.07 -35.72
CA GLU A 107 -17.36 9.77 -34.57
C GLU A 107 -16.41 8.81 -33.84
N LEU A 108 -15.13 8.88 -34.16
CA LEU A 108 -14.11 8.05 -33.54
C LEU A 108 -14.17 8.24 -32.01
N PRO A 109 -14.12 7.16 -31.21
CA PRO A 109 -14.02 7.27 -29.76
C PRO A 109 -12.78 8.09 -29.39
N LEU A 110 -12.89 8.85 -28.30
CA LEU A 110 -11.87 9.81 -27.89
C LEU A 110 -10.52 9.14 -27.55
N PHE A 111 -10.61 7.87 -27.11
CA PHE A 111 -9.53 6.93 -26.81
C PHE A 111 -10.09 5.50 -26.83
N ASP A 112 -9.24 4.47 -27.01
CA ASP A 112 -9.67 3.07 -26.84
C ASP A 112 -9.67 2.65 -25.38
N TYR A 113 -8.64 3.05 -24.62
CA TYR A 113 -8.53 2.76 -23.20
C TYR A 113 -7.72 3.81 -22.41
N VAL A 114 -8.06 3.97 -21.13
CA VAL A 114 -7.35 4.77 -20.12
C VAL A 114 -6.83 3.85 -19.04
N THR A 115 -5.59 4.07 -18.60
CA THR A 115 -5.07 3.40 -17.41
C THR A 115 -5.29 4.28 -16.18
N VAL A 116 -5.98 3.72 -15.19
CA VAL A 116 -6.23 4.38 -13.91
C VAL A 116 -5.44 3.67 -12.83
N CYS A 117 -4.54 4.38 -12.16
CA CYS A 117 -3.74 3.87 -11.06
C CYS A 117 -4.19 4.54 -9.76
N ALA A 118 -4.78 3.80 -8.83
CA ALA A 118 -4.97 4.29 -7.47
C ALA A 118 -3.85 3.79 -6.57
N SER A 119 -3.21 4.71 -5.84
CA SER A 119 -2.14 4.39 -4.91
C SER A 119 -2.46 4.86 -3.49
N ARG A 120 -2.03 4.06 -2.52
CA ARG A 120 -2.04 4.44 -1.10
C ARG A 120 -0.79 3.90 -0.43
N GLY A 121 0.18 4.77 -0.14
CA GLY A 121 1.49 4.39 0.37
C GLY A 121 2.23 3.43 -0.58
N VAL A 122 2.52 2.21 -0.13
CA VAL A 122 3.23 1.19 -0.92
C VAL A 122 2.33 0.31 -1.79
N ASN A 123 1.00 0.46 -1.70
CA ASN A 123 0.05 -0.34 -2.47
C ASN A 123 -0.48 0.47 -3.65
N SER A 124 -0.46 -0.12 -4.84
CA SER A 124 -1.06 0.43 -6.05
C SER A 124 -1.98 -0.59 -6.71
N THR A 125 -3.10 -0.12 -7.24
CA THR A 125 -4.02 -0.89 -8.07
C THR A 125 -4.14 -0.19 -9.40
N VAL A 126 -4.05 -0.96 -10.49
CA VAL A 126 -4.11 -0.46 -11.86
C VAL A 126 -5.33 -1.06 -12.56
N TRP A 127 -6.10 -0.22 -13.26
CA TRP A 127 -7.23 -0.59 -14.09
C TRP A 127 -7.02 -0.07 -15.51
N VAL A 128 -7.46 -0.82 -16.52
CA VAL A 128 -7.52 -0.41 -17.93
C VAL A 128 -8.98 -0.32 -18.30
N ILE A 129 -9.40 0.83 -18.85
CA ILE A 129 -10.83 1.18 -18.95
C ILE A 129 -11.12 1.76 -20.32
N GLU A 130 -12.07 1.16 -21.01
CA GLU A 130 -12.56 1.59 -22.32
C GLU A 130 -13.35 2.91 -22.23
N ASP A 131 -13.41 3.69 -23.32
CA ASP A 131 -14.06 5.01 -23.36
C ASP A 131 -15.54 5.00 -22.97
N ASP A 132 -16.27 3.99 -23.43
CA ASP A 132 -17.69 3.77 -23.11
C ASP A 132 -17.94 3.61 -21.59
N ASN A 133 -16.94 3.15 -20.84
CA ASN A 133 -17.00 2.90 -19.39
C ASN A 133 -16.40 4.04 -18.55
N PHE A 134 -15.76 5.02 -19.17
CA PHE A 134 -15.01 6.07 -18.48
C PHE A 134 -15.90 6.97 -17.61
N SER A 135 -17.07 7.35 -18.10
CA SER A 135 -18.03 8.20 -17.36
C SER A 135 -18.53 7.53 -16.07
N ASP A 136 -18.87 6.24 -16.14
CA ASP A 136 -19.35 5.47 -15.00
C ASP A 136 -18.26 5.27 -13.95
N LEU A 137 -17.02 5.01 -14.38
CA LEU A 137 -15.87 4.98 -13.49
C LEU A 137 -15.69 6.33 -12.80
N LEU A 138 -15.72 7.44 -13.55
CA LEU A 138 -15.48 8.76 -12.98
C LEU A 138 -16.55 9.11 -11.93
N ASN A 139 -17.80 8.68 -12.13
CA ASN A 139 -18.85 8.75 -11.12
C ASN A 139 -18.50 7.93 -9.86
N ALA A 140 -18.06 6.68 -10.03
CA ALA A 140 -17.67 5.82 -8.92
C ALA A 140 -16.47 6.40 -8.13
N ILE A 141 -15.49 6.98 -8.82
CA ILE A 141 -14.34 7.65 -8.22
C ILE A 141 -14.80 8.88 -7.43
N ALA A 142 -15.67 9.72 -8.00
CA ALA A 142 -16.21 10.88 -7.29
C ALA A 142 -16.95 10.49 -6.01
N GLU A 143 -17.82 9.48 -6.06
CA GLU A 143 -18.51 8.97 -4.88
C GLU A 143 -17.56 8.37 -3.83
N GLY A 144 -16.55 7.63 -4.29
CA GLY A 144 -15.53 7.04 -3.42
C GLY A 144 -14.72 8.12 -2.71
N LEU A 145 -14.26 9.14 -3.44
CA LEU A 145 -13.50 10.27 -2.90
C LEU A 145 -14.29 11.05 -1.85
N GLN A 146 -15.60 11.26 -2.05
CA GLN A 146 -16.46 11.93 -1.06
C GLN A 146 -16.58 11.16 0.26
N LYS A 147 -16.61 9.82 0.20
CA LYS A 147 -16.72 8.95 1.39
C LYS A 147 -15.39 8.74 2.10
N THR A 148 -14.28 8.87 1.38
CA THR A 148 -12.93 8.53 1.85
C THR A 148 -12.52 9.29 3.13
N PRO A 149 -12.76 10.61 3.30
CA PRO A 149 -12.42 11.33 4.52
C PRO A 149 -13.07 10.77 5.79
N GLU A 150 -14.36 10.42 5.74
CA GLU A 150 -15.08 9.90 6.90
C GLU A 150 -14.58 8.49 7.28
N VAL A 151 -14.41 7.62 6.27
CA VAL A 151 -13.87 6.27 6.47
C VAL A 151 -12.45 6.32 7.04
N TYR A 152 -11.61 7.21 6.51
CA TYR A 152 -10.24 7.38 6.95
C TYR A 152 -10.16 7.90 8.40
N LYS A 153 -10.97 8.92 8.73
CA LYS A 153 -11.05 9.45 10.09
C LYS A 153 -11.50 8.37 11.08
N THR A 154 -12.52 7.60 10.73
CA THR A 154 -13.04 6.50 11.56
C THR A 154 -11.97 5.43 11.79
N ALA A 155 -11.27 5.04 10.72
CA ALA A 155 -10.19 4.05 10.82
C ALA A 155 -9.03 4.53 11.70
N ILE A 156 -8.66 5.82 11.64
CA ILE A 156 -7.64 6.40 12.54
C ILE A 156 -8.12 6.38 13.98
N GLU A 157 -9.36 6.80 14.24
CA GLU A 157 -9.93 6.82 15.58
C GLU A 157 -9.97 5.40 16.17
N GLU A 158 -10.46 4.42 15.42
CA GLU A 158 -10.48 3.01 15.84
C GLU A 158 -9.08 2.44 16.09
N ALA A 159 -8.12 2.70 15.19
CA ALA A 159 -6.73 2.26 15.37
C ALA A 159 -6.11 2.88 16.62
N SER A 160 -6.41 4.16 16.91
CA SER A 160 -5.91 4.83 18.12
C SER A 160 -6.48 4.20 19.40
N ILE A 161 -7.76 3.82 19.40
CA ILE A 161 -8.42 3.14 20.51
C ILE A 161 -7.80 1.76 20.72
N GLU A 162 -7.55 1.00 19.65
CA GLU A 162 -6.95 -0.32 19.75
C GLU A 162 -5.51 -0.26 20.28
N LEU A 163 -4.72 0.72 19.83
CA LEU A 163 -3.37 0.96 20.32
C LEU A 163 -3.36 1.33 21.81
N GLN A 164 -4.26 2.22 22.22
CA GLN A 164 -4.44 2.61 23.62
C GLN A 164 -4.77 1.39 24.49
N LYS A 165 -5.73 0.55 24.04
CA LYS A 165 -6.13 -0.67 24.75
C LYS A 165 -4.96 -1.65 24.91
N LYS A 166 -4.17 -1.86 23.85
CA LYS A 166 -2.97 -2.72 23.92
C LYS A 166 -1.93 -2.16 24.90
N ALA A 167 -1.74 -0.85 24.93
CA ALA A 167 -0.83 -0.21 25.88
C ALA A 167 -1.28 -0.39 27.34
N ASP A 168 -2.57 -0.23 27.61
CA ASP A 168 -3.16 -0.42 28.95
C ASP A 168 -3.08 -1.89 29.42
N GLU A 169 -3.32 -2.84 28.52
CA GLU A 169 -3.14 -4.27 28.79
C GLU A 169 -1.69 -4.59 29.14
N GLN A 170 -0.73 -4.07 28.37
CA GLN A 170 0.70 -4.24 28.66
C GLN A 170 1.09 -3.63 30.01
N ARG A 171 0.59 -2.43 30.32
CA ARG A 171 0.84 -1.79 31.62
C ARG A 171 0.31 -2.65 32.77
N THR A 172 -0.91 -3.17 32.65
CA THR A 172 -1.52 -4.05 33.67
C THR A 172 -0.70 -5.32 33.87
N ILE A 173 -0.21 -5.93 32.78
CA ILE A 173 0.67 -7.11 32.86
C ILE A 173 1.98 -6.74 33.57
N GLN A 174 2.59 -5.60 33.23
CA GLN A 174 3.84 -5.16 33.83
C GLN A 174 3.69 -4.87 35.33
N GLU A 175 2.58 -4.24 35.74
CA GLU A 175 2.26 -3.99 37.16
C GLU A 175 2.13 -5.32 37.91
N ARG A 176 1.44 -6.33 37.36
CA ARG A 176 1.36 -7.68 37.95
C ARG A 176 2.73 -8.36 38.06
N ILE A 177 3.58 -8.21 37.05
CA ILE A 177 4.96 -8.73 37.09
C ILE A 177 5.76 -8.06 38.20
N ASN A 178 5.65 -6.74 38.35
CA ASN A 178 6.37 -6.00 39.39
C ASN A 178 5.91 -6.42 40.79
N ILE A 179 4.59 -6.51 41.04
CA ILE A 179 4.03 -6.99 42.31
C ILE A 179 4.56 -8.39 42.63
N ARG A 180 4.58 -9.30 41.63
CA ARG A 180 5.11 -10.65 41.80
C ARG A 180 6.60 -10.64 42.14
N LYS A 181 7.41 -9.84 41.44
CA LYS A 181 8.86 -9.72 41.72
C LYS A 181 9.13 -9.18 43.11
N GLU A 182 8.35 -8.21 43.58
CA GLU A 182 8.46 -7.67 44.95
C GLU A 182 8.03 -8.69 46.01
N ALA A 183 7.03 -9.53 45.72
CA ALA A 183 6.66 -10.64 46.60
C ALA A 183 7.75 -11.71 46.64
N GLU A 184 8.27 -12.13 45.49
CA GLU A 184 9.37 -13.11 45.38
C GLU A 184 10.63 -12.61 46.08
N ALA A 185 10.99 -11.33 45.94
CA ALA A 185 12.14 -10.74 46.64
C ALA A 185 11.98 -10.77 48.17
N ARG A 186 10.77 -10.45 48.67
CA ARG A 186 10.46 -10.56 50.11
C ARG A 186 10.54 -12.00 50.59
N ASP A 187 9.98 -12.94 49.82
CA ASP A 187 9.98 -14.35 50.16
C ASP A 187 11.38 -14.96 50.21
N LEU A 188 12.26 -14.53 49.30
CA LEU A 188 13.66 -14.95 49.26
C LEU A 188 14.47 -14.34 50.40
N ALA A 189 14.26 -13.06 50.74
CA ALA A 189 14.91 -12.43 51.89
C ALA A 189 14.56 -13.15 53.20
N GLU A 190 13.28 -13.49 53.40
CA GLU A 190 12.85 -14.28 54.56
C GLU A 190 13.54 -15.66 54.60
N LEU A 191 13.61 -16.36 53.47
CA LEU A 191 14.29 -17.65 53.40
C LEU A 191 15.79 -17.52 53.72
N GLU A 192 16.46 -16.48 53.24
CA GLU A 192 17.86 -16.20 53.57
C GLU A 192 18.07 -16.03 55.07
N ASP A 193 17.21 -15.22 55.71
CA ASP A 193 17.23 -14.95 57.15
C ASP A 193 16.97 -16.23 57.98
N MET A 194 16.19 -17.18 57.47
CA MET A 194 15.95 -18.47 58.12
C MET A 194 17.10 -19.47 57.93
N VAL A 195 17.76 -19.47 56.77
CA VAL A 195 18.83 -20.40 56.42
C VAL A 195 20.17 -20.00 57.06
N LYS A 196 20.47 -18.69 57.08
CA LYS A 196 21.77 -18.18 57.53
C LYS A 196 22.15 -18.59 58.96
N PRO A 197 21.27 -18.52 59.98
CA PRO A 197 21.61 -18.93 61.33
C PRO A 197 21.93 -20.42 61.43
N LYS A 198 21.19 -21.26 60.69
CA LYS A 198 21.45 -22.71 60.65
C LYS A 198 22.78 -23.03 60.01
N LEU A 199 23.10 -22.40 58.88
CA LEU A 199 24.42 -22.58 58.25
C LEU A 199 25.56 -22.21 59.20
N ILE A 200 25.41 -21.14 59.99
CA ILE A 200 26.38 -20.75 61.02
C ILE A 200 26.48 -21.81 62.13
N GLU A 201 25.35 -22.36 62.59
CA GLU A 201 25.30 -23.43 63.59
C GLU A 201 26.07 -24.69 63.14
N PHE A 202 25.99 -25.03 61.85
CA PHE A 202 26.72 -26.14 61.24
C PHE A 202 28.11 -25.76 60.70
N GLU A 203 28.70 -24.67 61.20
CA GLU A 203 30.06 -24.19 60.86
C GLU A 203 30.29 -23.91 59.36
N TRP A 204 29.24 -23.61 58.61
CA TRP A 204 29.34 -23.23 57.21
C TRP A 204 29.69 -21.74 57.07
N HIS A 205 30.96 -21.45 56.76
CA HIS A 205 31.47 -20.08 56.62
C HIS A 205 31.69 -19.63 55.16
N ARG A 206 31.24 -20.42 54.18
CA ARG A 206 31.41 -20.11 52.75
C ARG A 206 30.19 -19.37 52.19
N PRO A 207 30.34 -18.65 51.06
CA PRO A 207 29.20 -18.00 50.41
C PRO A 207 28.06 -18.97 50.11
N PHE A 208 26.84 -18.48 50.27
CA PHE A 208 25.63 -19.16 49.84
C PHE A 208 24.70 -18.14 49.15
N ARG A 209 23.72 -18.64 48.41
CA ARG A 209 22.62 -17.83 47.87
C ARG A 209 21.31 -18.60 47.93
N VAL A 210 20.22 -17.87 48.14
CA VAL A 210 18.87 -18.37 47.92
C VAL A 210 18.31 -17.75 46.65
N SER A 211 17.54 -18.51 45.89
CA SER A 211 16.91 -18.04 44.66
C SER A 211 15.62 -18.80 44.41
N MET A 212 14.81 -18.33 43.45
CA MET A 212 13.63 -19.04 43.01
C MET A 212 13.77 -19.39 41.53
N ASN A 213 13.48 -20.64 41.18
CA ASN A 213 13.54 -21.11 39.80
C ASN A 213 12.29 -21.95 39.48
N PHE A 214 11.52 -21.55 38.47
CA PHE A 214 10.27 -22.23 38.06
C PHE A 214 9.31 -22.58 39.21
N GLY A 215 9.22 -21.72 40.24
CA GLY A 215 8.37 -21.94 41.41
C GLY A 215 8.97 -22.79 42.54
N TYR A 216 10.23 -23.20 42.41
CA TYR A 216 11.00 -23.88 43.45
C TYR A 216 11.95 -22.92 44.14
N TYR A 217 12.02 -22.98 45.46
CA TYR A 217 13.07 -22.34 46.24
C TYR A 217 14.36 -23.15 46.06
N VAL A 218 15.48 -22.44 45.89
CA VAL A 218 16.79 -23.05 45.62
C VAL A 218 17.81 -22.47 46.59
N LEU A 219 18.42 -23.33 47.40
CA LEU A 219 19.60 -23.01 48.19
C LEU A 219 20.84 -23.48 47.43
N SER A 220 21.74 -22.55 47.12
CA SER A 220 23.06 -22.88 46.54
C SER A 220 24.16 -22.60 47.56
N LEU A 221 24.96 -23.62 47.86
CA LEU A 221 26.11 -23.56 48.76
C LEU A 221 27.40 -23.63 47.94
N LYS A 222 28.28 -22.62 48.06
CA LYS A 222 29.54 -22.57 47.29
C LYS A 222 30.63 -23.43 47.95
N LEU A 223 31.13 -24.42 47.22
CA LEU A 223 32.22 -25.30 47.61
C LEU A 223 33.61 -24.70 47.27
N PRO A 224 34.72 -25.24 47.82
CA PRO A 224 36.06 -24.67 47.64
C PRO A 224 36.60 -24.59 46.20
N VAL A 225 36.07 -25.40 45.28
CA VAL A 225 36.60 -25.57 43.91
C VAL A 225 35.67 -24.98 42.84
N ASP A 226 35.01 -23.86 43.15
CA ASP A 226 33.98 -23.21 42.31
C ASP A 226 32.80 -24.10 41.89
N VAL A 227 32.59 -25.20 42.62
CA VAL A 227 31.40 -26.04 42.50
C VAL A 227 30.31 -25.50 43.42
N GLU A 228 29.05 -25.59 42.99
CA GLU A 228 27.89 -25.27 43.83
C GLU A 228 27.12 -26.56 44.13
N CYS A 229 26.83 -26.80 45.41
CA CYS A 229 25.80 -27.76 45.79
C CYS A 229 24.45 -27.04 45.79
N ARG A 230 23.48 -27.57 45.05
CA ARG A 230 22.14 -26.98 44.96
C ARG A 230 21.11 -27.92 45.54
N TYR A 231 20.23 -27.36 46.36
CA TYR A 231 19.05 -28.05 46.86
C TYR A 231 17.82 -27.24 46.49
N GLU A 232 16.84 -27.90 45.88
CA GLU A 232 15.62 -27.29 45.36
C GLU A 232 14.40 -27.94 45.98
N SER A 233 13.41 -27.13 46.41
CA SER A 233 12.14 -27.61 46.92
C SER A 233 11.03 -26.59 46.63
N PRO A 234 9.77 -27.03 46.38
CA PRO A 234 8.63 -26.11 46.29
C PRO A 234 8.28 -25.47 47.64
N ASN A 235 8.87 -25.91 48.76
CA ASN A 235 8.56 -25.43 50.11
C ASN A 235 9.82 -24.92 50.84
N LYS A 236 9.73 -23.71 51.42
CA LYS A 236 10.78 -23.10 52.24
C LYS A 236 11.19 -24.01 53.41
N ALA A 237 10.23 -24.67 54.05
CA ALA A 237 10.48 -25.53 55.21
C ALA A 237 11.40 -26.72 54.89
N ASP A 238 11.32 -27.27 53.67
CA ASP A 238 12.18 -28.37 53.25
C ASP A 238 13.61 -27.90 53.01
N ILE A 239 13.79 -26.72 52.42
CA ILE A 239 15.12 -26.10 52.29
C ILE A 239 15.76 -25.95 53.66
N ILE A 240 14.99 -25.44 54.62
CA ILE A 240 15.44 -25.18 55.99
C ILE A 240 15.70 -26.47 56.77
N SER A 241 14.92 -27.53 56.53
CA SER A 241 15.13 -28.82 57.18
C SER A 241 16.37 -29.54 56.65
N ARG A 242 16.74 -29.33 55.38
CA ARG A 242 17.90 -29.96 54.75
C ARG A 242 19.26 -29.40 55.21
N VAL A 243 19.26 -28.22 55.81
CA VAL A 243 20.47 -27.61 56.39
C VAL A 243 20.82 -28.24 57.75
N GLY A 244 19.86 -28.85 58.44
CA GLY A 244 20.07 -29.58 59.70
C GLY A 244 20.10 -31.10 59.54
#